data_AF-X1QKQ3-F1
#
_entry.id   AF-X1QKQ3-F1
#
_cell.length_a   1.000
_cell.length_b   1.000
_cell.length_c   1.000
_cell.angle_alpha   90.00
_cell.angle_beta   90.00
_cell.angle_gamma   90.00
#
_symmetry.space_group_name_H-M   'P 1'
#
loop_
_entity.id
_entity.type
_entity.pdbx_description
1 polymer ?
#
loop_
_entity_poly.entity_id
_entity_poly.type
_entity_poly.pdbx_seq_one_letter_code
_entity_poly.pdbx_strand_id
1 'polypeptide(L)'
;YYFTLWGWVLEFCYDKALTYILVIRKGKRCIKCVSTTNYFPYKLEDIGQFLNVPKLKIDLKQAGRAEKIRYCKRDTLIVREAVAYYLKFIDEHGLGKFSLTRASQAFTAYRTKFMKHKIYSHNHKEVIELEQSGYFGGRVEAGFLGKLPKTDYVLVDINSQYPYVMQKYEYPTRLVDYTENINYELLPFVLKDYCVMVKVMLNTNEPVYAVRSKGKLIFPTGKFTAVVCTEGLKYAIKAGHLEAIICMSIYRKADLFKDY
;
A
#
# COMPACT_ATOMS: atom_id res chain seq x y z
N TYR A 1 -18.46 3.34 -31.08
CA TYR A 1 -18.82 2.48 -32.22
C TYR A 1 -17.65 2.05 -33.11
N TYR A 2 -16.52 2.77 -33.18
CA TYR A 2 -15.45 2.48 -34.16
C TYR A 2 -14.53 1.27 -33.85
N PHE A 3 -14.11 1.06 -32.60
CA PHE A 3 -13.12 0.02 -32.28
C PHE A 3 -13.64 -1.41 -32.50
N THR A 4 -14.87 -1.70 -32.07
CA THR A 4 -15.48 -3.03 -32.19
C THR A 4 -15.73 -3.43 -33.65
N LEU A 5 -16.20 -2.49 -34.49
CA LEU A 5 -16.36 -2.72 -35.94
C LEU A 5 -15.03 -3.08 -36.62
N TRP A 6 -13.91 -2.57 -36.11
CA TRP A 6 -12.58 -2.88 -36.61
C TRP A 6 -11.97 -4.12 -35.96
N GLY A 7 -12.73 -4.91 -35.20
CA GLY A 7 -12.30 -6.16 -34.59
C GLY A 7 -11.42 -5.98 -33.34
N TRP A 8 -11.48 -4.82 -32.68
CA TRP A 8 -10.89 -4.66 -31.35
C TRP A 8 -11.84 -5.19 -30.29
N VAL A 9 -11.32 -6.01 -29.38
CA VAL A 9 -12.05 -6.62 -28.28
C VAL A 9 -11.58 -6.03 -26.96
N LEU A 10 -12.51 -5.78 -26.05
CA LEU A 10 -12.20 -5.38 -24.68
C LEU A 10 -11.53 -6.54 -23.94
N GLU A 11 -10.32 -6.30 -23.43
CA GLU A 11 -9.60 -7.26 -22.59
C GLU A 11 -9.74 -6.92 -21.10
N PHE A 12 -9.63 -5.63 -20.77
CA PHE A 12 -9.67 -5.17 -19.39
C PHE A 12 -10.22 -3.74 -19.31
N CYS A 13 -11.08 -3.50 -18.33
CA CYS A 13 -11.56 -2.17 -17.98
C CYS A 13 -11.52 -2.02 -16.46
N TYR A 14 -10.96 -0.91 -16.00
CA TYR A 14 -11.03 -0.49 -14.61
C TYR A 14 -11.37 0.99 -14.56
N ASP A 15 -12.42 1.33 -13.82
CA ASP A 15 -12.87 2.70 -13.62
C ASP A 15 -13.31 2.86 -12.15
N LYS A 16 -12.46 3.50 -11.34
CA LYS A 16 -12.78 3.80 -9.95
C LYS A 16 -11.97 5.01 -9.46
N ALA A 17 -12.68 5.98 -8.88
CA ALA A 17 -12.11 7.21 -8.34
C ALA A 17 -11.21 7.92 -9.38
N LEU A 18 -9.92 8.10 -9.08
CA LEU A 18 -8.95 8.76 -9.98
C LEU A 18 -8.23 7.78 -10.91
N THR A 19 -8.62 6.50 -10.95
CA THR A 19 -7.93 5.49 -11.76
C THR A 19 -8.83 5.03 -12.89
N TYR A 20 -8.35 5.21 -14.13
CA TYR A 20 -8.98 4.69 -15.33
C TYR A 20 -7.96 3.96 -16.21
N ILE A 21 -8.30 2.73 -16.59
CA ILE A 21 -7.50 1.88 -17.49
C ILE A 21 -8.45 1.12 -18.40
N LEU A 22 -8.25 1.28 -19.70
CA LEU A 22 -8.93 0.51 -20.74
C LEU A 22 -7.88 -0.17 -21.60
N VAL A 23 -7.95 -1.50 -21.70
CA VAL A 23 -7.10 -2.31 -22.57
C VAL A 23 -7.96 -3.01 -23.61
N ILE A 24 -7.65 -2.73 -24.88
CA ILE A 24 -8.31 -3.37 -26.03
C ILE A 24 -7.26 -4.08 -26.89
N ARG A 25 -7.64 -5.21 -27.47
CA ARG A 25 -6.75 -6.04 -28.31
C ARG A 25 -7.34 -6.37 -29.66
N LYS A 26 -6.46 -6.57 -30.63
CA LYS A 26 -6.75 -7.14 -31.95
C LYS A 26 -5.61 -8.07 -32.35
N GLY A 27 -5.79 -9.38 -32.17
CA GLY A 27 -4.72 -10.37 -32.31
C GLY A 27 -3.54 -10.05 -31.38
N LYS A 28 -2.34 -9.88 -31.95
CA LYS A 28 -1.12 -9.50 -31.19
C LYS A 28 -1.03 -8.00 -30.85
N ARG A 29 -1.91 -7.15 -31.38
CA ARG A 29 -1.90 -5.68 -31.13
C ARG A 29 -2.69 -5.33 -29.88
N CYS A 30 -2.21 -4.32 -29.15
CA CYS A 30 -2.81 -3.85 -27.89
C CYS A 30 -2.81 -2.32 -27.86
N ILE A 31 -3.93 -1.73 -27.46
CA ILE A 31 -4.03 -0.29 -27.12
C ILE A 31 -4.39 -0.21 -25.64
N LYS A 32 -3.67 0.64 -24.91
CA LYS A 32 -3.93 0.94 -23.51
C LYS A 32 -4.28 2.41 -23.38
N CYS A 33 -5.52 2.71 -23.07
CA CYS A 33 -5.95 4.06 -22.70
C CYS A 33 -5.86 4.17 -21.18
N VAL A 34 -5.06 5.12 -20.71
CA VAL A 34 -4.77 5.30 -19.29
C VAL A 34 -5.02 6.75 -18.93
N SER A 35 -5.73 7.01 -17.84
CA SER A 35 -5.84 8.38 -17.35
C SER A 35 -4.54 8.85 -16.73
N THR A 36 -4.16 10.11 -16.98
CA THR A 36 -3.02 10.72 -16.31
C THR A 36 -3.23 10.89 -14.81
N THR A 37 -4.48 10.88 -14.34
CA THR A 37 -4.81 10.90 -12.91
C THR A 37 -4.35 9.64 -12.16
N ASN A 38 -4.04 8.56 -12.87
CA ASN A 38 -3.38 7.38 -12.30
C ASN A 38 -2.01 7.75 -11.67
N TYR A 39 -1.36 8.80 -12.18
CA TYR A 39 -0.04 9.29 -11.77
C TYR A 39 -0.11 10.65 -11.07
N PHE A 40 -0.97 11.54 -11.56
CA PHE A 40 -1.06 12.91 -11.06
C PHE A 40 -2.46 13.17 -10.51
N PRO A 41 -2.70 12.97 -9.20
CA PRO A 41 -4.02 13.17 -8.58
C PRO A 41 -4.29 14.67 -8.30
N TYR A 42 -3.89 15.55 -9.21
CA TYR A 42 -3.96 17.00 -9.08
C TYR A 42 -4.76 17.62 -10.22
N LYS A 43 -5.23 18.86 -10.05
CA LYS A 43 -5.89 19.57 -11.13
C LYS A 43 -4.86 19.87 -12.23
N LEU A 44 -5.32 19.88 -13.49
CA LEU A 44 -4.45 20.17 -14.62
C LEU A 44 -3.80 21.56 -14.54
N GLU A 45 -4.48 22.52 -13.90
CA GLU A 45 -3.93 23.85 -13.63
C GLU A 45 -2.68 23.79 -12.74
N ASP A 46 -2.74 23.05 -11.64
CA ASP A 46 -1.62 22.87 -10.70
C ASP A 46 -0.44 22.18 -11.39
N ILE A 47 -0.71 21.16 -12.22
CA ILE A 47 0.31 20.47 -13.02
C ILE A 47 0.95 21.45 -14.02
N GLY A 48 0.14 22.28 -14.67
CA GLY A 48 0.63 23.31 -15.59
C GLY A 48 1.54 24.33 -14.90
N GLN A 49 1.19 24.77 -13.69
CA GLN A 49 2.04 25.66 -12.89
C GLN A 49 3.36 24.99 -12.52
N PHE A 50 3.32 23.74 -12.03
CA PHE A 50 4.52 22.96 -11.70
C PHE A 50 5.48 22.81 -12.89
N LEU A 51 4.95 22.60 -14.10
CA LEU A 51 5.74 22.44 -15.32
C LEU A 51 6.13 23.78 -15.98
N ASN A 52 5.78 24.92 -15.39
CA ASN A 52 5.91 26.25 -16.01
C ASN A 52 5.17 26.37 -17.37
N VAL A 53 4.08 25.63 -17.54
CA VAL A 53 3.16 25.67 -18.69
C VAL A 53 1.76 26.00 -18.16
N PRO A 54 1.50 27.25 -17.73
CA PRO A 54 0.24 27.61 -17.09
C PRO A 54 -0.95 27.36 -18.01
N LYS A 55 -2.04 26.86 -17.41
CA LYS A 55 -3.31 26.65 -18.09
C LYS A 55 -3.93 27.99 -18.48
N LEU A 56 -4.53 28.05 -19.68
CA LEU A 56 -5.25 29.25 -20.11
C LEU A 56 -6.60 29.33 -19.41
N LYS A 57 -7.05 30.54 -19.05
CA LYS A 57 -8.43 30.79 -18.61
C LYS A 57 -9.31 31.07 -19.83
N ILE A 58 -10.50 30.49 -19.87
CA ILE A 58 -11.45 30.64 -20.99
C ILE A 58 -12.89 30.53 -20.47
N ASP A 59 -13.80 31.34 -21.01
CA ASP A 59 -15.24 31.08 -20.92
C ASP A 59 -15.67 30.23 -22.12
N LEU A 60 -15.91 28.94 -21.90
CA LEU A 60 -16.28 28.01 -22.98
C LEU A 60 -17.63 28.34 -23.63
N LYS A 61 -18.51 29.09 -22.97
CA LYS A 61 -19.81 29.48 -23.54
C LYS A 61 -19.66 30.62 -24.55
N GLN A 62 -18.79 31.58 -24.25
CA GLN A 62 -18.59 32.77 -25.07
C GLN A 62 -17.48 32.63 -26.10
N ALA A 63 -16.49 31.76 -25.84
CA ALA A 63 -15.31 31.67 -26.68
C ALA A 63 -15.57 31.16 -28.10
N GLY A 64 -14.89 31.78 -29.06
CA GLY A 64 -14.89 31.37 -30.46
C GLY A 64 -14.16 30.04 -30.68
N ARG A 65 -14.35 29.44 -31.86
CA ARG A 65 -13.72 28.15 -32.22
C ARG A 65 -12.19 28.20 -32.11
N ALA A 66 -11.56 29.27 -32.56
CA ALA A 66 -10.09 29.42 -32.53
C ALA A 66 -9.54 29.47 -31.09
N GLU A 67 -10.23 30.16 -30.18
CA GLU A 67 -9.85 30.23 -28.77
C GLU A 67 -10.01 28.88 -28.08
N LYS A 68 -11.12 28.17 -28.34
CA LYS A 68 -11.35 26.81 -27.85
C LYS A 68 -10.25 25.85 -28.31
N ILE A 69 -9.84 25.90 -29.58
CA ILE A 69 -8.73 25.09 -30.10
C ILE A 69 -7.42 25.43 -29.38
N ARG A 70 -7.11 26.72 -29.17
CA ARG A 70 -5.91 27.15 -28.45
C ARG A 70 -5.90 26.65 -27.01
N TYR A 71 -7.03 26.75 -26.31
CA TYR A 71 -7.21 26.21 -24.96
C TYR A 71 -7.03 24.70 -24.91
N CYS A 72 -7.70 23.93 -25.78
CA CYS A 72 -7.55 22.46 -25.82
C CYS A 72 -6.12 22.03 -26.16
N LYS A 73 -5.44 22.76 -27.06
CA LYS A 73 -4.01 22.53 -27.34
C LYS A 73 -3.14 22.78 -26.12
N ARG A 74 -3.40 23.83 -25.33
CA ARG A 74 -2.69 24.08 -24.07
C ARG A 74 -2.91 22.94 -23.07
N ASP A 75 -4.14 22.49 -22.90
CA ASP A 75 -4.45 21.37 -21.99
C ASP A 75 -3.71 20.10 -22.39
N THR A 76 -3.75 19.77 -23.69
CA THR A 76 -3.04 18.60 -24.22
C THR A 76 -1.53 18.73 -24.09
N LEU A 77 -0.99 19.94 -24.25
CA LEU A 77 0.43 20.22 -24.03
C LEU A 77 0.83 19.97 -22.57
N ILE A 78 0.07 20.46 -21.59
CA ILE A 78 0.33 20.22 -20.16
C ILE A 78 0.35 18.71 -19.87
N VAL A 79 -0.63 17.97 -20.40
CA VAL A 79 -0.69 16.51 -20.25
C VAL A 79 0.54 15.83 -20.86
N ARG A 80 0.94 16.23 -22.07
CA ARG A 80 2.13 15.70 -22.74
C ARG A 80 3.40 15.92 -21.92
N GLU A 81 3.61 17.16 -21.45
CA GLU A 81 4.78 17.52 -20.65
C GLU A 81 4.80 16.77 -19.31
N ALA A 82 3.65 16.60 -18.66
CA ALA A 82 3.56 15.84 -17.41
C ALA A 82 3.96 14.37 -17.61
N VAL A 83 3.46 13.73 -18.67
CA VAL A 83 3.81 12.34 -18.99
C VAL A 83 5.28 12.23 -19.39
N ALA A 84 5.79 13.15 -20.20
CA ALA A 84 7.20 13.18 -20.59
C ALA A 84 8.11 13.33 -19.37
N TYR A 85 7.78 14.23 -18.45
CA TYR A 85 8.47 14.42 -17.18
C TYR A 85 8.53 13.11 -16.36
N TYR A 86 7.40 12.40 -16.24
CA TYR A 86 7.35 11.15 -15.49
C TYR A 86 8.11 10.00 -16.15
N LEU A 87 8.03 9.88 -17.47
CA LEU A 87 8.81 8.87 -18.21
C LEU A 87 10.31 9.14 -18.09
N LYS A 88 10.72 10.42 -18.19
CA LYS A 88 12.10 10.84 -17.95
C LYS A 88 12.56 10.50 -16.54
N PHE A 89 11.75 10.80 -15.52
CA PHE A 89 12.04 10.43 -14.14
C PHE A 89 12.27 8.92 -13.97
N ILE A 90 11.42 8.08 -14.58
CA ILE A 90 11.56 6.61 -14.55
C ILE A 90 12.88 6.17 -15.18
N ASP A 91 13.23 6.73 -16.34
CA ASP A 91 14.44 6.38 -17.09
C ASP A 91 15.70 6.83 -16.36
N GLU A 92 15.78 8.10 -15.95
CA GLU A 92 16.93 8.68 -15.25
C GLU A 92 17.26 7.97 -13.93
N HIS A 93 16.24 7.45 -13.23
CA HIS A 93 16.44 6.74 -11.98
C HIS A 93 16.51 5.21 -12.14
N GLY A 94 16.38 4.69 -13.37
CA GLY A 94 16.43 3.25 -13.65
C GLY A 94 15.31 2.47 -12.95
N LEU A 95 14.08 2.99 -12.94
CA LEU A 95 12.94 2.43 -12.18
C LEU A 95 12.18 1.33 -12.93
N GLY A 96 12.83 0.71 -13.92
CA GLY A 96 12.25 -0.31 -14.78
C GLY A 96 11.26 0.26 -15.80
N LYS A 97 10.35 -0.59 -16.29
CA LYS A 97 9.38 -0.20 -17.32
C LYS A 97 8.28 0.73 -16.79
N PHE A 98 7.71 1.54 -17.68
CA PHE A 98 6.48 2.28 -17.41
C PHE A 98 5.30 1.34 -17.10
N SER A 99 4.61 1.61 -15.99
CA SER A 99 3.51 0.80 -15.46
C SER A 99 2.23 1.61 -15.37
N LEU A 100 1.06 0.94 -15.46
CA LEU A 100 -0.24 1.60 -15.66
C LEU A 100 -0.79 2.37 -14.44
N THR A 101 -0.17 2.17 -13.27
CA THR A 101 -0.52 2.85 -12.02
C THR A 101 0.75 3.16 -11.23
N ARG A 102 0.70 4.18 -10.36
CA ARG A 102 1.81 4.49 -9.44
C ARG A 102 2.21 3.31 -8.56
N ALA A 103 1.25 2.57 -8.03
CA ALA A 103 1.54 1.39 -7.21
C ALA A 103 2.28 0.31 -8.02
N SER A 104 1.86 0.08 -9.27
CA SER A 104 2.55 -0.85 -10.17
C SER A 104 3.94 -0.34 -10.57
N GLN A 105 4.11 0.98 -10.73
CA GLN A 105 5.41 1.58 -11.00
C GLN A 105 6.35 1.41 -9.80
N ALA A 106 5.88 1.71 -8.58
CA ALA A 106 6.61 1.53 -7.34
C ALA A 106 7.07 0.07 -7.17
N PHE A 107 6.16 -0.89 -7.39
CA PHE A 107 6.50 -2.31 -7.30
C PHE A 107 7.47 -2.76 -8.41
N THR A 108 7.32 -2.23 -9.62
CA THR A 108 8.27 -2.49 -10.73
C THR A 108 9.65 -1.93 -10.42
N ALA A 109 9.73 -0.71 -9.88
CA ALA A 109 10.97 -0.08 -9.45
C ALA A 109 11.65 -0.92 -8.38
N TYR A 110 10.91 -1.29 -7.32
CA TYR A 110 11.39 -2.17 -6.26
C TYR A 110 12.00 -3.46 -6.83
N ARG A 111 11.24 -4.19 -7.67
CA ARG A 111 11.70 -5.46 -8.25
C ARG A 111 12.88 -5.34 -9.20
N THR A 112 13.00 -4.21 -9.91
CA THR A 112 14.04 -4.02 -10.93
C THR A 112 15.36 -3.61 -10.31
N LYS A 113 15.31 -2.75 -9.29
CA LYS A 113 16.49 -2.05 -8.78
C LYS A 113 16.82 -2.36 -7.31
N PHE A 114 15.83 -2.63 -6.48
CA PHE A 114 15.99 -2.61 -5.02
C PHE A 114 15.80 -3.98 -4.35
N MET A 115 15.17 -4.94 -5.01
CA MET A 115 14.88 -6.25 -4.46
C MET A 115 16.13 -7.16 -4.42
N LYS A 116 16.91 -7.05 -3.34
CA LYS A 116 18.12 -7.87 -3.11
C LYS A 116 17.83 -9.29 -2.64
N HIS A 117 16.68 -9.52 -2.03
CA HIS A 117 16.26 -10.81 -1.50
C HIS A 117 14.97 -11.29 -2.16
N LYS A 118 14.88 -12.61 -2.39
CA LYS A 118 13.65 -13.23 -2.90
C LYS A 118 12.59 -13.27 -1.79
N ILE A 119 11.38 -12.83 -2.13
CA ILE A 119 10.18 -12.98 -1.30
C ILE A 119 9.40 -14.17 -1.88
N TYR A 120 9.23 -15.21 -1.08
CA TYR A 120 8.62 -16.47 -1.48
C TYR A 120 7.14 -16.50 -1.03
N SER A 121 6.29 -17.02 -1.89
CA SER A 121 4.91 -17.37 -1.54
C SER A 121 4.82 -18.88 -1.26
N HIS A 122 3.95 -19.26 -0.34
CA HIS A 122 3.57 -20.66 -0.08
C HIS A 122 2.07 -20.85 -0.29
N ASN A 123 1.62 -22.10 -0.27
CA ASN A 123 0.22 -22.50 -0.39
C ASN A 123 -0.31 -23.23 0.86
N HIS A 124 0.41 -23.17 1.98
CA HIS A 124 -0.03 -23.75 3.25
C HIS A 124 -1.25 -22.99 3.79
N LYS A 125 -2.41 -23.64 3.79
CA LYS A 125 -3.71 -23.01 4.00
C LYS A 125 -3.87 -22.42 5.40
N GLU A 126 -3.52 -23.18 6.42
CA GLU A 126 -3.61 -22.83 7.84
C GLU A 126 -2.74 -21.61 8.16
N VAL A 127 -1.55 -21.54 7.56
CA VAL A 127 -0.64 -20.40 7.68
C VAL A 127 -1.24 -19.16 7.00
N ILE A 128 -1.79 -19.30 5.79
CA ILE A 128 -2.43 -18.19 5.08
C ILE A 128 -3.62 -17.64 5.88
N GLU A 129 -4.44 -18.51 6.47
CA GLU A 129 -5.56 -18.11 7.33
C GLU A 129 -5.06 -17.35 8.57
N LEU A 130 -3.98 -17.82 9.20
CA LEU A 130 -3.34 -17.15 10.32
C LEU A 130 -2.81 -15.75 9.92
N GLU A 131 -2.04 -15.66 8.84
CA GLU A 131 -1.52 -14.39 8.29
C GLU A 131 -2.63 -13.38 8.02
N GLN A 132 -3.68 -13.80 7.32
CA GLN A 132 -4.82 -12.96 6.96
C GLN A 132 -5.61 -12.49 8.18
N SER A 133 -5.76 -13.35 9.20
CA SER A 133 -6.47 -13.00 10.42
C SER A 133 -5.75 -11.93 11.25
N GLY A 134 -4.42 -11.86 11.16
CA GLY A 134 -3.58 -10.85 11.82
C GLY A 134 -3.28 -9.62 10.96
N TYR A 135 -3.77 -9.55 9.72
CA TYR A 135 -3.56 -8.39 8.85
C TYR A 135 -4.58 -7.30 9.16
N PHE A 136 -4.15 -6.15 9.66
CA PHE A 136 -5.01 -5.01 10.02
C PHE A 136 -4.56 -3.71 9.36
N GLY A 137 -5.46 -2.72 9.29
CA GLY A 137 -5.13 -1.36 8.89
C GLY A 137 -4.57 -0.53 10.04
N GLY A 138 -4.51 0.79 9.84
CA GLY A 138 -4.10 1.73 10.90
C GLY A 138 -5.05 1.71 12.10
N ARG A 139 -4.51 1.99 13.29
CA ARG A 139 -5.26 2.16 14.53
C ARG A 139 -6.10 3.44 14.47
N VAL A 140 -7.40 3.31 14.68
CA VAL A 140 -8.35 4.43 14.78
C VAL A 140 -9.28 4.16 15.94
N GLU A 141 -9.28 5.05 16.93
CA GLU A 141 -10.12 4.93 18.12
C GLU A 141 -10.64 6.30 18.55
N ALA A 142 -11.79 6.32 19.22
CA ALA A 142 -12.34 7.52 19.84
C ALA A 142 -11.75 7.68 21.26
N GLY A 143 -10.69 8.48 21.39
CA GLY A 143 -10.08 8.76 22.68
C GLY A 143 -10.92 9.66 23.59
N PHE A 144 -11.91 10.38 23.05
CA PHE A 144 -12.82 11.25 23.78
C PHE A 144 -14.20 11.26 23.12
N LEU A 145 -15.27 11.18 23.91
CA LEU A 145 -16.66 11.25 23.43
C LEU A 145 -17.32 12.53 23.95
N GLY A 146 -17.79 13.38 23.04
CA GLY A 146 -18.50 14.61 23.35
C GLY A 146 -17.73 15.87 22.95
N LYS A 147 -18.01 16.98 23.63
CA LYS A 147 -17.37 18.27 23.36
C LYS A 147 -16.02 18.35 24.06
N LEU A 148 -14.97 18.52 23.26
CA LEU A 148 -13.63 18.78 23.78
C LEU A 148 -13.61 20.06 24.63
N PRO A 149 -12.90 20.08 25.77
CA PRO A 149 -12.69 21.29 26.57
C PRO A 149 -12.13 22.46 25.76
N LYS A 150 -12.41 23.70 26.17
CA LYS A 150 -11.82 24.90 25.53
C LYS A 150 -10.38 25.10 26.04
N THR A 151 -9.43 24.45 25.38
CA THR A 151 -7.98 24.55 25.65
C THR A 151 -7.21 24.47 24.33
N ASP A 152 -5.91 24.72 24.38
CA ASP A 152 -5.02 24.50 23.25
C ASP A 152 -4.83 23.00 23.00
N TYR A 153 -4.84 22.63 21.72
CA TYR A 153 -4.61 21.27 21.26
C TYR A 153 -3.44 21.25 20.29
N VAL A 154 -2.60 20.22 20.40
CA VAL A 154 -1.50 19.97 19.48
C VAL A 154 -1.79 18.72 18.68
N LEU A 155 -1.75 18.84 17.36
CA LEU A 155 -1.79 17.70 16.44
C LEU A 155 -0.36 17.30 16.08
N VAL A 156 -0.03 16.03 16.27
CA VAL A 156 1.26 15.46 15.87
C VAL A 156 1.04 14.38 14.82
N ASP A 157 1.93 14.31 13.83
CA ASP A 157 1.91 13.32 12.76
C ASP A 157 3.32 12.74 12.56
N ILE A 158 3.39 11.46 12.18
CA ILE A 158 4.65 10.76 11.96
C ILE A 158 5.00 10.87 10.48
N ASN A 159 6.11 11.56 10.19
CA ASN A 159 6.65 11.66 8.84
C ASN A 159 6.91 10.26 8.24
N SER A 160 6.11 9.90 7.24
CA SER A 160 6.28 8.67 6.46
C SER A 160 6.42 7.40 7.31
N GLN A 161 5.51 7.19 8.26
CA GLN A 161 5.56 6.07 9.21
C GLN A 161 5.89 4.71 8.55
N TYR A 162 5.11 4.28 7.54
CA TYR A 162 5.35 2.98 6.90
C TYR A 162 6.71 2.89 6.20
N PRO A 163 7.11 3.84 5.31
CA PRO A 163 8.45 3.86 4.75
C PRO A 163 9.58 3.85 5.79
N TYR A 164 9.46 4.61 6.89
CA TYR A 164 10.46 4.63 7.95
C TYR A 164 10.65 3.24 8.58
N VAL A 165 9.55 2.56 8.92
CA VAL A 165 9.61 1.21 9.49
C VAL A 165 10.16 0.23 8.44
N MET A 166 9.71 0.33 7.18
CA MET A 166 10.20 -0.49 6.06
C MET A 166 11.70 -0.39 5.88
N GLN A 167 12.25 0.81 5.93
CA GLN A 167 13.69 1.06 5.77
C GLN A 167 14.50 0.55 6.96
N LYS A 168 13.92 0.57 8.17
CA LYS A 168 14.66 0.37 9.42
C LYS A 168 14.75 -1.08 9.86
N TYR A 169 13.78 -1.92 9.50
CA TYR A 169 13.62 -3.25 10.08
C TYR A 169 13.68 -4.37 9.04
N GLU A 170 13.88 -5.60 9.52
CA GLU A 170 13.85 -6.80 8.71
C GLU A 170 12.42 -7.37 8.61
N TYR A 171 12.13 -8.01 7.47
CA TYR A 171 10.79 -8.47 7.12
C TYR A 171 10.77 -9.94 6.69
N PRO A 172 9.63 -10.65 6.83
CA PRO A 172 9.51 -12.05 6.45
C PRO A 172 9.71 -12.24 4.94
N THR A 173 10.43 -13.30 4.58
CA THR A 173 10.79 -13.64 3.19
C THR A 173 10.32 -15.03 2.77
N ARG A 174 10.37 -16.01 3.66
CA ARG A 174 10.05 -17.41 3.36
C ARG A 174 9.55 -18.13 4.59
N LEU A 175 8.41 -18.82 4.48
CA LEU A 175 7.93 -19.74 5.49
C LEU A 175 8.96 -20.87 5.71
N VAL A 176 9.33 -21.06 6.96
CA VAL A 176 10.26 -22.09 7.43
C VAL A 176 9.48 -23.24 8.04
N ASP A 177 8.52 -22.91 8.90
CA ASP A 177 7.81 -23.90 9.71
C ASP A 177 6.44 -23.37 10.19
N TYR A 178 5.57 -24.29 10.56
CA TYR A 178 4.31 -24.06 11.26
C TYR A 178 4.13 -25.12 12.35
N THR A 179 3.84 -24.69 13.57
CA THR A 179 3.66 -25.59 14.71
C THR A 179 2.54 -25.15 15.64
N GLU A 180 1.85 -26.13 16.22
CA GLU A 180 0.86 -25.98 17.30
C GLU A 180 1.42 -26.44 18.66
N ASN A 181 2.55 -27.15 18.64
CA ASN A 181 3.26 -27.63 19.82
C ASN A 181 4.55 -26.81 20.00
N ILE A 182 4.44 -25.67 20.70
CA ILE A 182 5.54 -24.73 20.84
C ILE A 182 6.39 -25.10 22.05
N ASN A 183 7.70 -25.30 21.82
CA ASN A 183 8.66 -25.31 22.90
C ASN A 183 9.02 -23.86 23.28
N TYR A 184 8.54 -23.40 24.44
CA TYR A 184 8.81 -22.06 24.97
C TYR A 184 10.30 -21.78 25.19
N GLU A 185 11.12 -22.80 25.42
CA GLU A 185 12.58 -22.65 25.59
C GLU A 185 13.27 -22.19 24.29
N LEU A 186 12.69 -22.52 23.13
CA LEU A 186 13.21 -22.11 21.82
C LEU A 186 12.75 -20.71 21.40
N LEU A 187 11.76 -20.14 22.10
CA LEU A 187 11.14 -18.88 21.70
C LEU A 187 12.13 -17.70 21.62
N PRO A 188 13.07 -17.52 22.57
CA PRO A 188 14.07 -16.45 22.47
C PRO A 188 14.95 -16.57 21.21
N PHE A 189 15.32 -17.79 20.83
CA PHE A 189 16.09 -18.05 19.61
C PHE A 189 15.27 -17.73 18.35
N VAL A 190 14.01 -18.18 18.31
CA VAL A 190 13.09 -17.89 17.19
C VAL A 190 12.89 -16.38 17.02
N LEU A 191 12.62 -15.64 18.10
CA LEU A 191 12.36 -14.19 18.05
C LEU A 191 13.59 -13.34 17.72
N LYS A 192 14.80 -13.90 17.89
CA LYS A 192 16.05 -13.25 17.52
C LYS A 192 16.30 -13.34 16.01
N ASP A 193 16.17 -14.55 15.46
CA ASP A 193 16.67 -14.87 14.12
C ASP A 193 15.55 -15.01 13.05
N TYR A 194 14.28 -15.03 13.46
CA TYR A 194 13.13 -15.21 12.58
C TYR A 194 12.05 -14.15 12.80
N CYS A 195 11.17 -14.01 11.81
CA CYS A 195 9.87 -13.35 11.99
C CYS A 195 8.81 -14.41 12.28
N VAL A 196 7.77 -14.04 13.02
CA VAL A 196 6.66 -14.94 13.35
C VAL A 196 5.31 -14.27 13.17
N MET A 197 4.30 -15.09 12.85
CA MET A 197 2.88 -14.77 13.03
C MET A 197 2.29 -15.82 13.96
N VAL A 198 1.61 -15.38 15.01
CA VAL A 198 1.32 -16.22 16.18
C VAL A 198 -0.08 -15.96 16.69
N LYS A 199 -0.85 -17.04 16.91
CA LYS A 199 -2.13 -16.98 17.61
C LYS A 199 -1.88 -17.22 19.09
N VAL A 200 -2.33 -16.29 19.93
CA VAL A 200 -2.01 -16.26 21.36
C VAL A 200 -3.24 -16.00 22.21
N MET A 201 -3.25 -16.57 23.42
CA MET A 201 -4.13 -16.14 24.51
C MET A 201 -3.42 -15.03 25.29
N LEU A 202 -4.12 -13.93 25.49
CA LEU A 202 -3.60 -12.74 26.16
C LEU A 202 -4.48 -12.41 27.36
N ASN A 203 -3.85 -11.79 28.37
CA ASN A 203 -4.51 -11.13 29.47
C ASN A 203 -3.81 -9.78 29.72
N THR A 204 -4.48 -8.68 29.40
CA THR A 204 -3.88 -7.34 29.42
C THR A 204 -4.84 -6.32 30.00
N ASN A 205 -4.34 -5.34 30.74
CA ASN A 205 -5.09 -4.14 31.12
C ASN A 205 -4.91 -3.00 30.10
N GLU A 206 -4.13 -3.21 29.04
CA GLU A 206 -3.82 -2.22 28.01
C GLU A 206 -4.50 -2.53 26.66
N PRO A 207 -5.11 -1.54 25.99
CA PRO A 207 -5.75 -1.68 24.69
C PRO A 207 -4.70 -1.59 23.56
N VAL A 208 -3.84 -2.60 23.45
CA VAL A 208 -2.67 -2.60 22.54
C VAL A 208 -2.71 -3.69 21.46
N TYR A 209 -3.57 -4.70 21.61
CA TYR A 209 -3.70 -5.79 20.63
C TYR A 209 -4.98 -5.65 19.82
N ALA A 210 -4.83 -5.62 18.51
CA ALA A 210 -5.92 -5.53 17.56
C ALA A 210 -6.70 -6.85 17.48
N VAL A 211 -8.03 -6.76 17.51
CA VAL A 211 -8.95 -7.87 17.24
C VAL A 211 -10.06 -7.39 16.31
N ARG A 212 -10.44 -8.23 15.34
CA ARG A 212 -11.68 -8.02 14.57
C ARG A 212 -12.85 -8.60 15.33
N SER A 213 -13.81 -7.76 15.71
CA SER A 213 -15.07 -8.17 16.33
C SER A 213 -16.24 -7.53 15.62
N LYS A 214 -17.22 -8.33 15.21
CA LYS A 214 -18.44 -7.88 14.48
C LYS A 214 -18.14 -6.95 13.30
N GLY A 215 -17.09 -7.26 12.53
CA GLY A 215 -16.67 -6.46 11.37
C GLY A 215 -15.96 -5.14 11.70
N LYS A 216 -15.64 -4.89 12.98
CA LYS A 216 -14.91 -3.71 13.45
C LYS A 216 -13.56 -4.09 14.04
N LEU A 217 -12.59 -3.20 13.90
CA LEU A 217 -11.30 -3.29 14.59
C LEU A 217 -11.48 -2.73 16.01
N ILE A 218 -11.13 -3.51 17.02
CA ILE A 218 -11.18 -3.11 18.43
C ILE A 218 -9.87 -3.48 19.13
N PHE A 219 -9.60 -2.84 20.27
CA PHE A 219 -8.43 -3.08 21.11
C PHE A 219 -8.89 -3.42 22.54
N PRO A 220 -9.37 -4.65 22.78
CA PRO A 220 -9.96 -5.02 24.06
C PRO A 220 -8.90 -5.13 25.17
N THR A 221 -9.36 -5.06 26.41
CA THR A 221 -8.62 -5.44 27.62
C THR A 221 -9.25 -6.69 28.25
N GLY A 222 -8.57 -7.29 29.23
CA GLY A 222 -8.92 -8.56 29.84
C GLY A 222 -8.37 -9.75 29.05
N LYS A 223 -9.09 -10.88 29.13
CA LYS A 223 -8.69 -12.14 28.51
C LYS A 223 -9.30 -12.32 27.12
N PHE A 224 -8.48 -12.55 26.11
CA PHE A 224 -8.94 -12.81 24.75
C PHE A 224 -7.87 -13.49 23.90
N THR A 225 -8.28 -14.00 22.74
CA THR A 225 -7.36 -14.51 21.72
C THR A 225 -7.07 -13.43 20.67
N ALA A 226 -5.82 -13.30 20.27
CA ALA A 226 -5.41 -12.43 19.18
C ALA A 226 -4.37 -13.12 18.29
N VAL A 227 -4.19 -12.57 17.09
CA VAL A 227 -3.08 -12.93 16.20
C VAL A 227 -2.14 -11.76 16.13
N VAL A 228 -0.88 -11.99 16.49
CA VAL A 228 0.16 -10.97 16.59
C VAL A 228 1.38 -11.36 15.77
N CYS A 229 2.08 -10.35 15.25
CA CYS A 229 3.38 -10.53 14.62
C CYS A 229 4.51 -10.54 15.65
N THR A 230 5.75 -10.72 15.19
CA THR A 230 6.98 -10.73 16.00
C THR A 230 7.03 -9.66 17.09
N GLU A 231 6.80 -8.39 16.74
CA GLU A 231 6.91 -7.27 17.69
C GLU A 231 5.75 -7.26 18.70
N GLY A 232 4.55 -7.69 18.28
CA GLY A 232 3.41 -7.85 19.18
C GLY A 232 3.64 -8.99 20.19
N LEU A 233 4.24 -10.11 19.77
CA LEU A 233 4.59 -11.19 20.68
C LEU A 233 5.71 -10.79 21.66
N LYS A 234 6.76 -10.11 21.17
CA LYS A 234 7.82 -9.58 22.04
C LYS A 234 7.26 -8.63 23.09
N TYR A 235 6.33 -7.76 22.71
CA TYR A 235 5.65 -6.88 23.64
C TYR A 235 4.85 -7.67 24.67
N ALA A 236 4.07 -8.67 24.24
CA ALA A 236 3.28 -9.50 25.14
C ALA A 236 4.10 -10.25 26.18
N ILE A 237 5.26 -10.78 25.80
CA ILE A 237 6.19 -11.43 26.73
C ILE A 237 6.76 -10.40 27.71
N LYS A 238 7.27 -9.28 27.18
CA LYS A 238 7.91 -8.23 27.99
C LYS A 238 6.96 -7.63 29.03
N ALA A 239 5.70 -7.43 28.65
CA ALA A 239 4.67 -6.86 29.51
C ALA A 239 3.95 -7.91 30.38
N GLY A 240 4.28 -9.20 30.26
CA GLY A 240 3.60 -10.27 31.00
C GLY A 240 2.15 -10.51 30.58
N HIS A 241 1.77 -10.12 29.36
CA HIS A 241 0.42 -10.25 28.82
C HIS A 241 0.14 -11.63 28.22
N LEU A 242 1.18 -12.41 27.90
CA LEU A 242 1.05 -13.71 27.23
C LEU A 242 0.62 -14.80 28.23
N GLU A 243 -0.55 -15.40 28.03
CA GLU A 243 -0.99 -16.57 28.78
C GLU A 243 -0.62 -17.89 28.09
N ALA A 244 -0.78 -17.96 26.77
CA ALA A 244 -0.41 -19.15 25.99
C ALA A 244 -0.22 -18.84 24.49
N ILE A 245 0.56 -19.67 23.82
CA ILE A 245 0.67 -19.74 22.36
C ILE A 245 -0.17 -20.92 21.86
N ILE A 246 -1.06 -20.66 20.89
CA ILE A 246 -1.95 -21.67 20.28
C ILE A 246 -1.30 -22.27 19.03
N CYS A 247 -0.81 -21.42 18.13
CA CYS A 247 -0.06 -21.84 16.95
C CYS A 247 0.88 -20.72 16.47
N MET A 248 1.92 -21.10 15.75
CA MET A 248 2.98 -20.21 15.29
C MET A 248 3.45 -20.58 13.89
N SER A 249 3.56 -19.59 13.01
CA SER A 249 4.28 -19.70 11.74
C SER A 249 5.59 -18.91 11.84
N ILE A 250 6.67 -19.49 11.29
CA ILE A 250 8.04 -18.99 11.41
C ILE A 250 8.59 -18.67 10.02
N TYR A 251 9.21 -17.51 9.85
CA TYR A 251 9.72 -17.02 8.58
C TYR A 251 11.19 -16.62 8.67
N ARG A 252 11.96 -16.94 7.64
CA ARG A 252 13.25 -16.25 7.40
C ARG A 252 12.97 -14.77 7.24
N LYS A 253 13.87 -13.93 7.75
CA LYS A 253 13.80 -12.48 7.59
C LYS A 253 15.01 -11.95 6.84
N ALA A 254 14.83 -10.80 6.21
CA ALA A 254 15.91 -10.07 5.57
C ALA A 254 15.59 -8.58 5.56
N ASP A 255 16.61 -7.76 5.32
CA ASP A 255 16.45 -6.36 5.00
C ASP A 255 15.91 -6.22 3.58
N LEU A 256 14.60 -5.98 3.46
CA LEU A 256 13.92 -5.95 2.18
C LEU A 256 13.90 -4.56 1.54
N PHE A 257 13.88 -3.49 2.33
CA PHE A 257 13.52 -2.16 1.84
C PHE A 257 14.50 -1.05 2.21
N LYS A 258 15.63 -1.33 2.88
CA LYS A 258 16.58 -0.28 3.30
C LYS A 258 17.07 0.64 2.18
N ASP A 259 17.25 0.11 0.98
CA ASP A 259 17.74 0.87 -0.16
C ASP A 259 16.63 1.45 -1.06
N TYR A 260 15.36 1.09 -0.83
CA TYR A 260 14.21 1.54 -1.61
C TYR A 260 13.66 2.88 -1.09
#